data_AF-A0A2T1LU93-F1
#
_entry.id   AF-A0A2T1LU93-F1
#
_cell.length_a   1.000
_cell.length_b   1.000
_cell.length_c   1.000
_cell.angle_alpha   90.00
_cell.angle_beta   90.00
_cell.angle_gamma   90.00
#
_symmetry.space_group_name_H-M   'P 1'
#
loop_
_entity.id
_entity.type
_entity.pdbx_description
1 polymer ?
#
loop_
_entity_poly.entity_id
_entity_poly.type
_entity_poly.pdbx_seq_one_letter_code
_entity_poly.pdbx_strand_id
1 'polypeptide(L)'
;MPQKRKDNIPTVEKVLAYCYQLGTEDLHLVRDALDILLEQLEKSEDTGSDKARYGVGYIEKKTINNCGPYCYLRFRRNGIHHSFYLGKERELSI
;
A
#
# COMPACT_ATOMS: atom_id res chain seq x y z
N MET A 1 11.66 -18.30 24.12
CA MET A 1 11.95 -18.44 22.68
C MET A 1 11.01 -17.51 21.91
N PRO A 2 11.49 -16.65 21.01
CA PRO A 2 10.62 -15.81 20.20
C PRO A 2 9.84 -16.69 19.21
N GLN A 3 8.51 -16.69 19.33
CA GLN A 3 7.64 -17.40 18.40
C GLN A 3 7.68 -16.69 17.03
N LYS A 4 8.05 -17.43 15.98
CA LYS A 4 8.00 -16.96 14.59
C LYS A 4 6.52 -16.69 14.26
N ARG A 5 6.12 -15.41 14.19
CA ARG A 5 4.75 -15.05 13.76
C ARG A 5 4.59 -15.55 12.33
N LYS A 6 3.59 -16.40 12.09
CA LYS A 6 3.19 -16.74 10.72
C LYS A 6 2.70 -15.45 10.06
N ASP A 7 3.29 -15.08 8.93
CA ASP A 7 2.77 -14.02 8.09
C ASP A 7 1.40 -14.46 7.56
N ASN A 8 0.33 -14.06 8.26
CA ASN A 8 -1.03 -14.31 7.83
C ASN A 8 -1.32 -13.39 6.64
N ILE A 9 -1.08 -13.89 5.44
CA ILE A 9 -1.50 -13.23 4.20
C ILE A 9 -3.04 -13.08 4.27
N PRO A 10 -3.57 -11.85 4.22
CA PRO A 10 -5.01 -11.64 4.24
C PRO A 10 -5.65 -12.20 2.97
N THR A 11 -6.80 -12.86 3.08
CA THR A 11 -7.58 -13.30 1.92
C THR A 11 -8.48 -12.16 1.43
N VAL A 12 -8.90 -12.20 0.17
CA VAL A 12 -9.77 -11.16 -0.42
C VAL A 12 -11.07 -11.04 0.37
N GLU A 13 -11.66 -12.15 0.80
CA GLU A 13 -12.90 -12.16 1.58
C GLU A 13 -12.73 -11.46 2.92
N LYS A 14 -11.58 -11.66 3.60
CA LYS A 14 -11.30 -10.96 4.87
C LYS A 14 -11.13 -9.46 4.65
N VAL A 15 -10.44 -9.06 3.58
CA VAL A 15 -10.27 -7.64 3.23
C VAL A 15 -11.63 -7.00 2.97
N LEU A 16 -12.48 -7.62 2.15
CA LEU A 16 -13.81 -7.11 1.85
C LEU A 16 -14.70 -7.02 3.11
N ALA A 17 -14.63 -8.04 3.98
CA ALA A 17 -15.37 -8.02 5.24
C ALA A 17 -14.95 -6.87 6.16
N TYR A 18 -13.65 -6.55 6.23
CA TYR A 18 -13.17 -5.38 6.97
C TYR A 18 -13.57 -4.06 6.30
N CYS A 19 -13.49 -3.96 4.98
CA CYS A 19 -13.92 -2.76 4.25
C CYS A 19 -15.41 -2.48 4.47
N TYR A 20 -16.26 -3.50 4.52
CA TYR A 20 -17.71 -3.33 4.75
C TYR A 20 -18.04 -2.72 6.13
N GLN A 21 -17.11 -2.78 7.09
CA GLN A 21 -17.28 -2.17 8.41
C GLN A 21 -16.96 -0.66 8.43
N LEU A 22 -16.45 -0.11 7.32
CA LEU A 22 -16.02 1.28 7.22
C LEU A 22 -17.14 2.23 6.77
N GLY A 23 -17.00 3.51 7.11
CA GLY A 23 -17.84 4.58 6.56
C GLY A 23 -17.53 4.85 5.08
N THR A 24 -18.46 5.52 4.39
CA THR A 24 -18.33 5.82 2.95
C THR A 24 -17.07 6.60 2.59
N GLU A 25 -16.67 7.58 3.41
CA GLU A 25 -15.44 8.35 3.17
C GLU A 25 -14.17 7.50 3.30
N ASP A 26 -14.12 6.62 4.29
CA ASP A 26 -13.00 5.70 4.49
C ASP A 26 -12.94 4.67 3.36
N LEU A 27 -14.08 4.19 2.87
CA LEU A 27 -14.14 3.31 1.69
C LEU A 27 -13.61 4.00 0.44
N HIS A 28 -13.94 5.28 0.24
CA HIS A 28 -13.36 6.04 -0.87
C HIS A 28 -11.85 6.22 -0.71
N LEU A 29 -11.36 6.42 0.52
CA LEU A 29 -9.93 6.50 0.79
C LEU A 29 -9.21 5.17 0.52
N VAL A 30 -9.83 4.04 0.88
CA VAL A 30 -9.33 2.69 0.57
C VAL A 30 -9.29 2.48 -0.94
N ARG A 31 -10.34 2.86 -1.69
CA ARG A 31 -10.36 2.75 -3.14
C ARG A 31 -9.20 3.53 -3.77
N ASP A 32 -9.04 4.80 -3.43
CA ASP A 32 -7.95 5.63 -3.98
C ASP A 32 -6.57 5.04 -3.62
N ALA A 33 -6.41 4.51 -2.41
CA ALA A 33 -5.17 3.84 -2.01
C ALA A 33 -4.89 2.57 -2.83
N LEU A 34 -5.91 1.77 -3.13
CA LEU A 34 -5.79 0.57 -3.96
C LEU A 34 -5.47 0.91 -5.41
N ASP A 35 -6.12 1.93 -5.99
CA ASP A 35 -5.85 2.39 -7.35
C ASP A 35 -4.38 2.79 -7.53
N ILE A 36 -3.84 3.59 -6.59
CA ILE A 36 -2.43 4.01 -6.60
C ILE A 36 -1.50 2.81 -6.39
N LEU A 37 -1.85 1.89 -5.48
CA LEU A 37 -1.04 0.72 -5.21
C LEU A 37 -0.94 -0.18 -6.45
N LEU A 38 -2.06 -0.43 -7.14
CA LEU A 38 -2.09 -1.20 -8.39
C LEU A 38 -1.26 -0.52 -9.47
N GLU A 39 -1.41 0.79 -9.67
CA GLU A 39 -0.61 1.55 -10.65
C GLU A 39 0.90 1.42 -10.39
N GLN A 40 1.33 1.50 -9.13
CA GLN A 40 2.75 1.37 -8.77
C GLN A 40 3.28 -0.05 -8.98
N LEU A 41 2.47 -1.07 -8.69
CA LEU A 41 2.85 -2.47 -8.88
C LEU A 41 2.91 -2.82 -10.37
N GLU A 42 1.91 -2.43 -11.16
CA GLU A 42 1.87 -2.65 -12.61
C GLU A 42 3.03 -1.93 -13.33
N LYS A 43 3.35 -0.68 -12.95
CA LYS A 43 4.52 0.05 -13.49
C LYS A 43 5.87 -0.58 -13.15
N SER A 44 5.95 -1.32 -12.04
CA SER A 44 7.18 -2.02 -11.68
C SER A 44 7.42 -3.27 -12.54
N GLU A 45 6.36 -3.82 -13.12
CA GLU A 45 6.40 -4.99 -14.01
C GLU A 45 6.53 -4.59 -15.49
N ASP A 46 6.06 -3.41 -15.87
CA ASP A 46 6.02 -2.96 -17.27
C ASP A 46 6.80 -1.65 -17.46
N THR A 47 7.93 -1.71 -18.17
CA THR A 47 8.68 -0.52 -18.60
C THR A 47 7.86 0.28 -19.62
N GLY A 48 6.97 1.14 -19.12
CA GLY A 48 6.36 2.23 -19.88
C GLY A 48 4.87 2.05 -20.13
N SER A 49 4.05 2.70 -19.30
CA SER A 49 2.84 3.33 -19.83
C SER A 49 2.45 4.57 -19.02
N ASP A 50 2.40 5.71 -19.72
CA ASP A 50 1.83 6.97 -19.25
C ASP A 50 0.31 6.84 -19.15
N LYS A 51 -0.20 6.50 -17.97
CA LYS A 51 -1.61 6.69 -17.64
C LYS A 51 -1.74 7.42 -16.32
N ALA A 52 -1.55 8.74 -16.38
CA ALA A 52 -1.99 9.62 -15.30
C ALA A 52 -3.52 9.64 -15.27
N ARG A 53 -4.13 9.12 -14.21
CA ARG A 53 -5.48 9.52 -13.75
C ARG A 53 -5.71 9.01 -12.32
N TYR A 54 -5.92 9.99 -11.44
CA TYR A 54 -6.30 9.92 -10.00
C TYR A 54 -5.15 9.85 -8.99
N GLY A 55 -4.85 11.01 -8.39
CA GLY A 55 -4.01 11.14 -7.18
C GLY A 55 -2.51 10.93 -7.41
N VAL A 56 -1.70 11.98 -7.30
CA VAL A 56 -0.23 11.81 -7.26
C VAL A 56 0.13 11.05 -5.98
N GLY A 57 0.45 9.78 -6.12
CA GLY A 57 0.88 8.92 -5.04
C GLY A 57 2.00 7.98 -5.45
N TYR A 58 2.79 7.52 -4.48
CA TYR A 58 3.98 6.70 -4.71
C TYR A 58 4.27 5.83 -3.48
N ILE A 59 5.07 4.77 -3.70
CA ILE A 59 5.63 3.97 -2.61
C ILE A 59 6.95 4.60 -2.17
N GLU A 60 7.01 5.07 -0.93
CA GLU A 60 8.24 5.56 -0.31
C GLU A 60 8.91 4.43 0.48
N LYS A 61 10.22 4.26 0.28
CA LYS A 61 11.05 3.36 1.08
C LYS A 61 11.82 4.18 2.12
N LYS A 62 11.67 3.84 3.39
CA LYS A 62 12.32 4.55 4.50
C LYS A 62 13.09 3.61 5.43
N THR A 63 14.32 3.98 5.77
CA THR A 63 15.11 3.33 6.82
C THR A 63 15.01 4.17 8.11
N ILE A 64 14.77 3.52 9.25
CA ILE A 64 14.63 4.18 10.55
C ILE A 64 15.59 3.51 11.53
N ASN A 65 16.48 4.26 12.17
CA ASN A 65 17.49 3.76 13.11
C ASN A 65 18.32 2.58 12.54
N ASN A 66 18.73 2.66 11.27
CA ASN A 66 19.42 1.60 10.52
C ASN A 66 18.62 0.29 10.34
N CYS A 67 17.32 0.29 10.64
CA CYS A 67 16.39 -0.79 10.37
C CYS A 67 15.49 -0.43 9.17
N GLY A 68 15.33 -1.36 8.23
CA GLY A 68 14.52 -1.13 7.02
C GLY A 68 15.02 -1.95 5.83
N PRO A 69 14.65 -1.57 4.60
CA PRO A 69 13.72 -0.48 4.27
C PRO A 69 12.24 -0.84 4.58
N TYR A 70 11.48 0.15 5.03
CA TYR A 70 10.04 0.07 5.28
C TYR A 70 9.28 0.77 4.14
N CYS A 71 8.26 0.11 3.62
CA CYS A 71 7.44 0.64 2.53
C CYS A 71 6.24 1.41 3.08
N TYR A 72 5.99 2.59 2.52
CA TYR A 72 4.82 3.42 2.82
C TYR A 72 4.12 3.84 1.53
N LEU A 73 2.81 3.67 1.46
CA LEU A 73 2.00 4.30 0.42
C LEU A 73 1.74 5.75 0.80
N ARG A 74 2.12 6.69 -0.07
CA ARG A 74 1.95 8.13 0.14
C ARG A 74 1.11 8.74 -0.97
N PHE A 75 0.09 9.52 -0.58
CA PHE A 75 -0.71 10.29 -1.53
C PHE A 75 -1.44 11.44 -0.82
N ARG A 76 -1.99 12.37 -1.61
CA ARG A 76 -2.83 13.46 -1.11
C ARG A 76 -4.28 13.30 -1.56
N ARG A 77 -5.21 13.54 -0.65
CA ARG A 77 -6.66 13.59 -0.92
C ARG A 77 -7.27 14.77 -0.17
N ASN A 78 -8.05 15.60 -0.86
CA ASN A 78 -8.71 16.78 -0.27
C ASN A 78 -7.73 17.70 0.51
N GLY A 79 -6.50 17.86 0.02
CA GLY A 79 -5.45 18.65 0.68
C GLY A 79 -4.75 17.96 1.86
N ILE A 80 -5.20 16.78 2.28
CA ILE A 80 -4.62 16.00 3.38
C ILE A 80 -3.58 15.03 2.83
N HIS A 81 -2.43 14.93 3.51
CA HIS A 81 -1.39 13.95 3.19
C HIS A 81 -1.63 12.65 3.95
N HIS A 82 -1.81 11.55 3.22
CA HIS A 82 -1.96 10.21 3.77
C HIS A 82 -0.65 9.44 3.65
N SER A 83 -0.34 8.64 4.68
CA SER A 83 0.85 7.79 4.74
C SER A 83 0.49 6.48 5.39
N PHE A 84 0.39 5.40 4.62
CA PHE A 84 0.03 4.07 5.10
C PHE A 84 1.23 3.14 5.09
N TYR A 85 1.52 2.50 6.22
CA TYR A 85 2.60 1.52 6.33
C TYR A 85 2.21 0.21 5.62
N LEU A 86 3.01 -0.21 4.65
CA LEU A 86 2.79 -1.43 3.86
C LEU A 86 3.56 -2.64 4.39
N GLY A 87 4.49 -2.42 5.33
CA GLY A 87 5.38 -3.46 5.84
C GLY A 87 6.85 -3.15 5.59
N LYS A 88 7.71 -4.05 6.08
CA LYS A 88 9.11 -4.08 5.67
C LYS A 88 9.17 -4.59 4.23
N GLU A 89 10.03 -3.98 3.40
CA GLU A 89 10.30 -4.51 2.08
C GLU A 89 10.67 -5.99 2.21
N ARG A 90 9.93 -6.84 1.48
CA ARG A 90 10.30 -8.23 1.31
C ARG A 90 11.23 -8.25 0.11
N GLU A 91 12.42 -8.81 0.27
CA GLU A 91 13.14 -9.31 -0.91
C GLU A 91 12.20 -10.31 -1.57
N LEU A 92 11.62 -9.93 -2.71
CA LEU A 92 11.02 -10.89 -3.62
C LEU A 92 12.20 -11.73 -4.10
N SER A 93 12.47 -12.85 -3.42
CA SER A 93 13.31 -13.89 -3.97
C SER A 93 12.55 -14.48 -5.14
N ILE A 94 12.87 -13.98 -6.33
CA ILE A 94 12.58 -14.57 -7.63
C ILE A 94 13.30 -15.92 -7.70
#